data_AF-I3CVF2-F1
#
_entry.id   AF-I3CVF2-F1
#
_cell.length_a   1.000
_cell.length_b   1.000
_cell.length_c   1.000
_cell.angle_alpha   90.00
_cell.angle_beta   90.00
_cell.angle_gamma   90.00
#
_symmetry.space_group_name_H-M   'P 1'
#
loop_
_entity.id
_entity.type
_entity.pdbx_description
1 polymer ?
#
loop_
_entity_poly.entity_id
_entity_poly.type
_entity_poly.pdbx_seq_one_letter_code
_entity_poly.pdbx_strand_id
1 'polypeptide(L)' 'MNTEQSTALEKEACALVKQYGFFLPSPVRAFLTKMADSLNWNTLKGML' A
#
# COMPACT_ATOMS: atom_id res chain seq x y z
N MET A 1 -2.05 8.11 -17.54
CA MET A 1 -1.70 7.00 -16.63
C MET A 1 -2.93 6.15 -16.47
N ASN A 2 -2.85 4.84 -16.73
CA ASN A 2 -3.98 3.90 -16.59
C ASN A 2 -4.38 3.79 -15.12
N THR A 3 -5.31 4.64 -14.71
CA THR A 3 -5.86 4.75 -13.35
C THR A 3 -6.46 3.43 -12.85
N GLU A 4 -6.99 2.61 -13.74
CA GLU A 4 -7.58 1.31 -13.41
C GLU A 4 -6.55 0.30 -12.87
N GLN A 5 -5.36 0.25 -13.49
CA GLN A 5 -4.31 -0.68 -13.07
C GLN A 5 -3.70 -0.28 -11.72
N SER A 6 -3.48 1.02 -11.50
CA SER A 6 -3.06 1.53 -10.20
C SER A 6 -4.09 1.25 -9.10
N THR A 7 -5.39 1.31 -9.42
CA THR A 7 -6.47 1.02 -8.46
C THR A 7 -6.52 -0.45 -8.08
N ALA A 8 -6.31 -1.37 -9.02
CA ALA A 8 -6.26 -2.81 -8.72
C ALA A 8 -5.07 -3.16 -7.81
N LEU A 9 -3.89 -2.64 -8.13
CA LEU A 9 -2.68 -2.82 -7.33
C LEU A 9 -2.80 -2.21 -5.93
N GLU A 10 -3.40 -1.03 -5.79
CA GLU A 10 -3.65 -0.42 -4.47
C GLU A 10 -4.56 -1.31 -3.62
N LYS A 11 -5.61 -1.89 -4.20
CA LYS A 11 -6.52 -2.81 -3.50
C LYS A 11 -5.81 -4.08 -3.02
N GLU A 12 -4.98 -4.68 -3.87
CA GLU A 12 -4.18 -5.85 -3.50
C GLU A 12 -3.20 -5.53 -2.37
N ALA A 13 -2.48 -4.40 -2.46
CA ALA A 13 -1.58 -3.95 -1.42
C ALA A 13 -2.32 -3.71 -0.08
N CYS A 14 -3.50 -3.08 -0.14
CA CYS A 14 -4.35 -2.91 1.05
C CYS A 14 -4.78 -4.26 1.66
N ALA A 15 -5.14 -5.24 0.83
CA ALA A 15 -5.52 -6.58 1.30
C ALA A 15 -4.36 -7.27 2.03
N LEU A 16 -3.15 -7.20 1.47
CA LEU A 16 -1.94 -7.75 2.08
C LEU A 16 -1.61 -7.06 3.42
N VAL A 17 -1.73 -5.72 3.48
CA VAL A 17 -1.54 -4.98 4.73
C VAL A 17 -2.59 -5.33 5.77
N LYS A 18 -3.86 -5.57 5.39
CA LYS A 18 -4.88 -6.07 6.34
C LYS A 18 -4.55 -7.45 6.88
N GLN A 19 -4.09 -8.35 6.03
CA GLN A 19 -3.85 -9.74 6.40
C GLN A 19 -2.58 -9.92 7.23
N TYR A 20 -1.53 -9.15 6.92
CA TYR A 20 -0.19 -9.33 7.49
C TYR A 20 0.38 -8.10 8.20
N GLY A 21 -0.38 -6.99 8.26
CA GLY A 21 0.06 -5.69 8.80
C GLY A 21 0.59 -5.72 10.23
N PHE A 22 0.06 -6.64 11.05
CA PHE A 22 0.54 -6.84 12.42
C PHE A 22 1.94 -7.46 12.47
N PHE A 23 2.30 -8.27 11.48
CA PHE A 23 3.60 -8.95 11.37
C PHE A 23 4.59 -8.23 10.46
N LEU A 24 4.17 -7.11 9.87
CA LEU A 24 4.96 -6.34 8.90
C LEU A 24 6.12 -5.63 9.63
N PRO A 25 7.40 -5.97 9.33
CA PRO A 25 8.54 -5.31 9.96
C PRO A 25 8.59 -3.81 9.62
N SER A 26 9.12 -3.00 10.54
CA SER A 26 9.22 -1.54 10.37
C SER A 26 9.86 -1.09 9.03
N PRO A 27 10.94 -1.74 8.53
CA PRO A 27 11.50 -1.39 7.22
C PRO A 27 10.54 -1.61 6.05
N VAL A 28 9.70 -2.65 6.13
CA VAL A 28 8.73 -2.96 5.07
C VAL A 28 7.57 -1.97 5.12
N ARG A 29 7.10 -1.58 6.31
CA ARG A 29 6.09 -0.53 6.46
C ARG A 29 6.58 0.81 5.89
N ALA A 30 7.85 1.17 6.14
CA ALA A 30 8.47 2.37 5.58
C ALA A 30 8.58 2.30 4.04
N PHE A 31 8.92 1.14 3.48
CA PHE A 31 8.93 0.93 2.03
C PHE A 31 7.53 1.10 1.41
N LEU A 32 6.52 0.45 1.99
CA LEU A 32 5.13 0.54 1.52
C LEU A 32 4.60 1.99 1.59
N THR A 33 5.02 2.75 2.61
CA THR A 33 4.66 4.18 2.73
C THR A 33 5.23 4.99 1.56
N LYS A 34 6.52 4.83 1.27
CA LYS A 34 7.18 5.50 0.13
C LYS A 34 6.56 5.10 -1.21
N MET A 35 6.22 3.82 -1.37
CA MET A 35 5.53 3.33 -2.56
C MET A 35 4.16 4.00 -2.71
N ALA A 36 3.37 4.05 -1.62
CA ALA A 36 2.07 4.69 -1.62
C ALA A 36 2.15 6.19 -1.91
N ASP A 37 3.20 6.87 -1.43
CA ASP A 37 3.50 8.26 -1.79
C ASP A 37 3.78 8.43 -3.29
N SER A 38 4.66 7.59 -3.84
CA SER A 38 5.05 7.69 -5.26
C SER A 38 3.91 7.44 -6.24
N LEU A 39 2.95 6.58 -5.85
CA LEU A 39 1.82 6.18 -6.68
C LEU A 39 0.53 6.94 -6.36
N ASN A 40 0.56 7.89 -5.42
CA ASN A 40 -0.60 8.62 -4.92
C ASN A 40 -1.73 7.71 -4.37
N TRP A 41 -1.35 6.61 -3.70
CA TRP A 41 -2.28 5.65 -3.11
C TRP A 41 -2.70 6.08 -1.70
N ASN A 42 -3.71 6.94 -1.63
CA ASN A 42 -4.18 7.50 -0.36
C ASN A 42 -4.85 6.46 0.55
N THR A 43 -5.44 5.40 -0.02
CA THR A 43 -6.10 4.35 0.76
C THR A 43 -5.07 3.54 1.53
N LEU A 44 -3.98 3.15 0.85
CA LEU A 44 -2.90 2.39 1.47
C LEU A 44 -2.19 3.21 2.56
N LYS A 45 -1.97 4.51 2.34
CA LYS A 45 -1.39 5.41 3.36
C LYS A 45 -2.22 5.48 4.63
N GLY A 46 -3.55 5.49 4.52
CA GLY A 46 -4.43 5.49 5.70
C GLY A 46 -4.38 4.19 6.50
N MET A 47 -3.79 3.12 5.95
CA MET A 47 -3.72 1.80 6.57
C MET A 47 -2.35 1.42 7.15
N LEU A 48 -1.29 2.08 6.69
CA LEU A 48 0.10 1.88 7.12
C LEU A 48 0.44 2.70 8.35
#